data_AF-A0A2T2WAP4-F1
#
_entry.id   AF-A0A2T2WAP4-F1
#
_cell.length_a   1.000
_cell.length_b   1.000
_cell.length_c   1.000
_cell.angle_alpha   90.00
_cell.angle_beta   90.00
_cell.angle_gamma   90.00
#
_symmetry.space_group_name_H-M   'P 1'
#
loop_
_entity.id
_entity.type
_entity.pdbx_description
1 polymer ?
#
loop_
_entity_poly.entity_id
_entity_poly.type
_entity_poly.pdbx_seq_one_letter_code
_entity_poly.pdbx_strand_id
1 'polypeptide(L)'
;MSDDWNVEEELKPLKLKCTSSDCKNGHHSYRPTPKQKAANTVGQCRSCNEMAPFEWERLHKLDPEDLDYTIAALKNELIRQHYWTNEIPQKVENYARRKGVKGMEGAVEKRIRNSMSPPANDFDGRQTPVEDSAKVNAVHFAQHATASCCRKCMEYWHGIPRYHSLTEDEISYLSRLGMRFISERFPLLTETGEKVSPIRKAGKSNTKG
;
A
#
# COMPACT_ATOMS: atom_id res chain seq x y z
N MET A 1 24.81 -12.55 -41.16
CA MET A 1 23.87 -11.56 -40.63
C MET A 1 23.15 -12.26 -39.50
N SER A 2 23.74 -12.20 -38.31
CA SER A 2 23.26 -12.90 -37.12
C SER A 2 22.32 -11.96 -36.37
N ASP A 3 21.02 -12.20 -36.57
CA ASP A 3 19.98 -11.65 -35.70
C ASP A 3 20.04 -12.37 -34.36
N ASP A 4 20.74 -11.76 -33.42
CA ASP A 4 20.80 -12.20 -32.02
C ASP A 4 20.30 -11.05 -31.15
N TRP A 5 19.00 -10.81 -31.20
CA TRP A 5 18.28 -9.90 -30.31
C TRP A 5 17.18 -10.68 -29.60
N ASN A 6 17.58 -11.59 -28.72
CA ASN A 6 16.69 -12.01 -27.64
C ASN A 6 17.45 -11.99 -26.31
N VAL A 7 17.67 -10.77 -25.81
CA VAL A 7 17.89 -10.57 -24.39
C VAL A 7 16.52 -10.18 -23.83
N GLU A 8 15.76 -11.19 -23.42
CA GLU A 8 14.72 -11.01 -22.39
C GLU A 8 15.45 -10.54 -21.13
N GLU A 9 15.74 -9.25 -21.08
CA GLU A 9 16.27 -8.59 -19.91
C GLU A 9 15.14 -8.64 -18.89
N GLU A 10 15.18 -9.66 -18.01
CA GLU A 10 14.23 -9.82 -16.90
C GLU A 10 14.05 -8.46 -16.24
N LEU A 11 12.90 -7.83 -16.47
CA LEU A 11 12.63 -6.49 -15.97
C LEU A 11 12.65 -6.56 -14.46
N LYS A 12 13.73 -6.06 -13.87
CA LYS A 12 13.89 -6.02 -12.41
C LYS A 12 12.73 -5.21 -11.84
N PRO A 13 12.03 -5.70 -10.79
CA PRO A 13 10.94 -4.97 -10.17
C PRO A 13 11.36 -3.55 -9.80
N LEU A 14 10.52 -2.57 -10.16
CA LEU A 14 10.74 -1.17 -9.85
C LEU A 14 10.80 -0.97 -8.33
N LYS A 15 11.91 -0.43 -7.83
CA LYS A 15 12.05 -0.07 -6.41
C LYS A 15 11.26 1.20 -6.09
N LEU A 16 9.94 1.09 -6.02
CA LEU A 16 9.04 2.19 -5.72
C LEU A 16 9.12 2.61 -4.25
N LYS A 17 9.09 3.93 -4.02
CA LYS A 17 9.06 4.57 -2.70
C LYS A 17 7.80 5.42 -2.60
N CYS A 18 7.38 5.77 -1.38
CA CYS A 18 6.26 6.71 -1.19
C CYS A 18 6.50 8.11 -1.76
N THR A 19 7.73 8.41 -2.15
CA THR A 19 8.11 9.67 -2.80
C THR A 19 8.32 9.53 -4.31
N SER A 20 8.16 8.33 -4.86
CA SER A 20 8.25 8.10 -6.31
C SER A 20 7.06 8.76 -7.01
N SER A 21 7.29 9.27 -8.20
CA SER A 21 6.29 9.92 -9.04
C SER A 21 6.59 9.62 -10.51
N ASP A 22 5.56 9.53 -11.31
CA ASP A 22 5.57 9.49 -12.76
C ASP A 22 4.55 10.51 -13.28
N CYS A 23 4.89 11.79 -13.12
CA CYS A 23 3.95 12.89 -13.33
C CYS A 23 3.47 12.99 -14.79
N LYS A 24 4.25 12.47 -15.76
CA LYS A 24 3.85 12.46 -17.17
C LYS A 24 2.64 11.56 -17.42
N ASN A 25 2.45 10.56 -16.57
CA ASN A 25 1.34 9.61 -16.63
C ASN A 25 0.30 9.87 -15.52
N GLY A 26 0.24 11.08 -14.96
CA GLY A 26 -0.75 11.46 -13.95
C GLY A 26 -0.54 10.81 -12.57
N HIS A 27 0.65 10.26 -12.31
CA HIS A 27 0.98 9.61 -11.05
C HIS A 27 1.96 10.47 -10.24
N HIS A 28 1.46 11.12 -9.21
CA HIS A 28 2.19 12.13 -8.45
C HIS A 28 2.75 11.57 -7.14
N SER A 29 3.38 12.46 -6.36
CA SER A 29 3.71 12.21 -4.96
C SER A 29 3.41 13.47 -4.16
N TYR A 30 2.42 13.39 -3.28
CA TYR A 30 1.96 14.55 -2.50
C TYR A 30 2.60 14.59 -1.11
N ARG A 31 3.47 13.62 -0.78
CA ARG A 31 4.23 13.64 0.47
C ARG A 31 5.07 14.92 0.55
N PRO A 32 4.75 15.84 1.47
CA PRO A 32 5.31 17.19 1.46
C PRO A 32 6.81 17.20 1.78
N THR A 33 7.53 18.07 1.10
CA THR A 33 8.93 18.40 1.41
C THR A 33 9.03 19.48 2.48
N PRO A 34 10.18 19.61 3.19
CA PRO A 34 10.40 20.74 4.11
C PRO A 34 10.23 22.11 3.44
N LYS A 35 10.67 22.24 2.18
CA LYS A 35 10.51 23.46 1.39
C LYS A 35 9.04 23.80 1.16
N GLN A 36 8.22 22.81 0.79
CA GLN A 36 6.78 23.03 0.60
C GLN A 36 6.07 23.42 1.89
N LYS A 37 6.46 22.82 3.03
CA LYS A 37 5.93 23.22 4.34
C LYS A 37 6.29 24.68 4.66
N ALA A 38 7.54 25.07 4.46
CA ALA A 38 8.00 26.45 4.71
C ALA A 38 7.36 27.48 3.76
N ALA A 39 7.08 27.10 2.51
CA ALA A 39 6.47 27.96 1.51
C ALA A 39 4.93 27.92 1.50
N ASN A 40 4.30 27.17 2.42
CA ASN A 40 2.85 26.92 2.46
C ASN A 40 2.28 26.39 1.12
N THR A 41 3.01 25.47 0.48
CA THR A 41 2.61 24.82 -0.78
C THR A 41 2.36 23.31 -0.60
N VAL A 42 1.94 22.90 0.61
CA VAL A 42 1.48 21.53 0.87
C VAL A 42 0.25 21.24 0.02
N GLY A 43 0.14 20.01 -0.48
CA GLY A 43 -0.88 19.61 -1.45
C GLY A 43 -0.44 19.67 -2.90
N GLN A 44 0.73 20.26 -3.17
CA GLN A 44 1.41 20.16 -4.46
C GLN A 44 2.18 18.85 -4.59
N CYS A 45 2.19 18.28 -5.80
CA CYS A 45 3.10 17.21 -6.16
C CYS A 45 4.54 17.69 -5.93
N ARG A 46 5.32 16.92 -5.17
CA ARG A 46 6.71 17.26 -4.83
C ARG A 46 7.66 17.33 -6.04
N SER A 47 7.26 16.78 -7.19
CA SER A 47 8.10 16.63 -8.38
C SER A 47 7.76 17.62 -9.48
N CYS A 48 6.46 17.89 -9.72
CA CYS A 48 6.00 18.82 -10.77
C CYS A 48 5.27 20.06 -10.25
N ASN A 49 5.07 20.17 -8.93
CA ASN A 49 4.30 21.24 -8.25
C ASN A 49 2.82 21.34 -8.63
N GLU A 50 2.28 20.39 -9.40
CA GLU A 50 0.86 20.32 -9.73
C GLU A 50 0.00 20.13 -8.47
N MET A 51 -1.15 20.80 -8.40
CA MET A 51 -2.05 20.65 -7.25
C MET A 51 -2.68 19.26 -7.25
N ALA A 52 -2.92 18.72 -6.06
CA ALA A 52 -3.80 17.57 -5.91
C ALA A 52 -5.18 17.87 -6.53
N PRO A 53 -5.74 16.97 -7.36
CA PRO A 53 -7.07 17.13 -7.95
C PRO A 53 -8.20 16.78 -6.98
N PHE A 54 -7.94 16.84 -5.67
CA PHE A 54 -8.85 16.43 -4.60
C PHE A 54 -8.68 17.34 -3.37
N GLU A 55 -9.72 17.39 -2.55
CA GLU A 55 -9.83 18.22 -1.35
C GLU A 55 -9.23 17.53 -0.11
N TRP A 56 -8.11 18.05 0.40
CA TRP A 56 -7.44 17.53 1.60
C TRP A 56 -8.33 17.58 2.85
N GLU A 57 -9.07 18.68 3.03
CA GLU A 57 -9.96 18.84 4.19
C GLU A 57 -11.06 17.78 4.22
N ARG A 58 -11.56 17.35 3.06
CA ARG A 58 -12.54 16.26 2.97
C ARG A 58 -11.93 14.93 3.39
N LEU A 59 -10.70 14.63 2.96
CA LEU A 59 -9.99 13.41 3.33
C LEU A 59 -9.67 13.36 4.83
N HIS A 60 -9.28 14.49 5.42
CA HIS A 60 -8.89 14.57 6.83
C HIS A 60 -10.07 14.50 7.81
N LYS A 61 -11.31 14.48 7.33
CA LYS A 61 -12.50 14.18 8.16
C LYS A 61 -12.58 12.72 8.57
N LEU A 62 -11.88 11.82 7.88
CA LEU A 62 -11.90 10.38 8.15
C LEU A 62 -13.32 9.78 8.13
N ASP A 63 -14.17 10.29 7.22
CA ASP A 63 -15.54 9.82 7.08
C ASP A 63 -15.56 8.39 6.51
N PRO A 64 -16.02 7.39 7.27
CA PRO A 64 -15.99 6.01 6.83
C PRO A 64 -17.07 5.69 5.79
N GLU A 65 -17.97 6.61 5.48
CA GLU A 65 -18.92 6.50 4.36
C GLU A 65 -18.37 7.10 3.07
N ASP A 66 -17.23 7.81 3.13
CA ASP A 66 -16.59 8.49 1.99
C ASP A 66 -15.28 7.80 1.54
N LEU A 67 -15.18 6.50 1.79
CA LEU A 67 -13.98 5.71 1.46
C LEU A 67 -13.70 5.68 -0.04
N ASP A 68 -14.73 5.71 -0.88
CA ASP A 68 -14.56 5.64 -2.34
C ASP A 68 -13.88 6.90 -2.88
N TYR A 69 -14.23 8.07 -2.35
CA TYR A 69 -13.54 9.32 -2.65
C TYR A 69 -12.08 9.28 -2.18
N THR A 70 -11.85 8.77 -0.97
CA THR A 70 -10.49 8.62 -0.41
C THR A 70 -9.63 7.69 -1.28
N ILE A 71 -10.18 6.57 -1.72
CA ILE A 71 -9.50 5.61 -2.60
C ILE A 71 -9.18 6.25 -3.95
N ALA A 72 -10.13 6.98 -4.55
CA ALA A 72 -9.91 7.70 -5.80
C ALA A 72 -8.79 8.74 -5.67
N ALA A 73 -8.76 9.50 -4.56
CA ALA A 73 -7.69 10.45 -4.27
C ALA A 73 -6.34 9.75 -4.12
N LEU A 74 -6.26 8.70 -3.29
CA LEU A 74 -5.04 7.90 -3.07
C LEU A 74 -4.43 7.37 -4.37
N LYS A 75 -5.26 6.90 -5.31
CA LYS A 75 -4.85 6.39 -6.63
C LYS A 75 -4.13 7.44 -7.52
N ASN A 76 -4.10 8.72 -7.14
CA ASN A 76 -3.26 9.73 -7.80
C ASN A 76 -1.77 9.66 -7.38
N GLU A 77 -1.43 8.96 -6.30
CA GLU A 77 -0.02 8.71 -5.95
C GLU A 77 0.52 7.44 -6.62
N LEU A 78 1.69 7.54 -7.27
CA LEU A 78 2.28 6.43 -8.03
C LEU A 78 2.36 5.13 -7.22
N ILE A 79 2.89 5.20 -5.99
CA ILE A 79 3.02 4.00 -5.16
C ILE A 79 1.65 3.41 -4.81
N ARG A 80 0.63 4.25 -4.59
CA ARG A 80 -0.68 3.79 -4.14
C ARG A 80 -1.36 3.09 -5.30
N GLN A 81 -1.38 3.74 -6.46
CA GLN A 81 -1.89 3.16 -7.69
C GLN A 81 -1.21 1.84 -8.02
N HIS A 82 0.14 1.79 -7.93
CA HIS A 82 0.89 0.55 -8.14
C HIS A 82 0.35 -0.58 -7.26
N TYR A 83 0.16 -0.33 -5.97
CA TYR A 83 -0.40 -1.34 -5.08
C TYR A 83 -1.85 -1.67 -5.36
N TRP A 84 -2.63 -0.87 -6.10
CA TRP A 84 -4.00 -1.17 -6.56
C TRP A 84 -4.05 -1.95 -7.88
N THR A 85 -3.00 -1.89 -8.72
CA THR A 85 -3.05 -2.45 -10.09
C THR A 85 -1.98 -3.49 -10.38
N ASN A 86 -0.96 -3.61 -9.52
CA ASN A 86 0.12 -4.58 -9.73
C ASN A 86 -0.38 -6.03 -9.75
N GLU A 87 0.45 -6.92 -10.29
CA GLU A 87 0.22 -8.35 -10.11
C GLU A 87 0.38 -8.72 -8.62
N ILE A 88 -0.56 -9.50 -8.09
CA ILE A 88 -0.48 -9.99 -6.72
C ILE A 88 0.42 -11.24 -6.69
N PRO A 89 1.54 -11.24 -5.94
CA PRO A 89 2.38 -12.42 -5.83
C PRO A 89 1.59 -13.61 -5.25
N GLN A 90 1.77 -14.81 -5.79
CA GLN A 90 1.02 -16.01 -5.37
C GLN A 90 1.04 -16.26 -3.84
N LYS A 91 2.13 -15.91 -3.15
CA LYS A 91 2.21 -16.06 -1.69
C LYS A 91 1.27 -15.10 -0.93
N VAL A 92 1.06 -13.90 -1.47
CA VAL A 92 0.19 -12.85 -0.95
C VAL A 92 -1.26 -13.29 -1.16
N GLU A 93 -1.58 -13.79 -2.36
CA GLU A 93 -2.85 -14.42 -2.70
C GLU A 93 -3.18 -15.58 -1.76
N ASN A 94 -2.25 -16.53 -1.60
CA ASN A 94 -2.43 -17.69 -0.74
C ASN A 94 -2.61 -17.31 0.74
N TYR A 95 -1.98 -16.21 1.18
CA TYR A 95 -2.19 -15.69 2.55
C TYR A 95 -3.64 -15.21 2.72
N ALA A 96 -4.14 -14.41 1.78
CA ALA A 96 -5.51 -13.89 1.82
C ALA A 96 -6.54 -15.05 1.75
N ARG A 97 -6.38 -15.97 0.79
CA ARG A 97 -7.27 -17.13 0.62
C ARG A 97 -7.34 -18.03 1.86
N ARG A 98 -6.21 -18.29 2.52
CA ARG A 98 -6.18 -19.07 3.78
C ARG A 98 -6.90 -18.37 4.93
N LYS A 99 -6.93 -17.03 4.93
CA LYS A 99 -7.59 -16.24 5.97
C LYS A 99 -9.10 -16.10 5.71
N GLY A 100 -9.49 -15.96 4.45
CA GLY A 100 -10.85 -15.56 4.10
C GLY A 100 -11.19 -14.15 4.57
N VAL A 101 -12.44 -13.75 4.36
CA VAL A 101 -12.92 -12.39 4.69
C VAL A 101 -12.75 -12.09 6.18
N LYS A 102 -13.37 -12.88 7.07
CA LYS A 102 -13.29 -12.68 8.53
C LYS A 102 -11.87 -12.71 9.08
N GLY A 103 -11.05 -13.62 8.56
CA GLY A 103 -9.65 -13.72 8.97
C GLY A 103 -8.83 -12.52 8.52
N MET A 104 -9.18 -11.91 7.38
CA MET A 104 -8.53 -10.70 6.88
C MET A 104 -8.95 -9.45 7.65
N GLU A 105 -10.23 -9.32 8.04
CA GLU A 105 -10.71 -8.22 8.91
C GLU A 105 -9.88 -8.13 10.19
N GLY A 106 -9.80 -9.24 10.94
CA GLY A 106 -9.00 -9.30 12.16
C GLY A 106 -7.50 -9.13 11.93
N ALA A 107 -6.97 -9.53 10.76
CA ALA A 107 -5.56 -9.36 10.43
C ALA A 107 -5.21 -7.91 10.10
N VAL A 108 -6.09 -7.19 9.38
CA VAL A 108 -5.93 -5.77 9.05
C VAL A 108 -6.00 -4.94 10.33
N GLU A 109 -7.05 -5.11 11.14
CA GLU A 109 -7.22 -4.34 12.37
C GLU A 109 -6.06 -4.56 13.34
N LYS A 110 -5.70 -5.83 13.59
CA LYS A 110 -4.56 -6.18 14.45
C LYS A 110 -3.26 -5.55 13.97
N ARG A 111 -3.06 -5.46 12.66
CA ARG A 111 -1.86 -4.85 12.08
C ARG A 111 -1.84 -3.34 12.31
N ILE A 112 -2.94 -2.63 12.06
CA ILE A 112 -3.03 -1.20 12.32
C ILE A 112 -2.82 -0.93 13.81
N ARG A 113 -3.55 -1.63 14.68
CA ARG A 113 -3.45 -1.49 16.14
C ARG A 113 -2.03 -1.73 16.65
N ASN A 114 -1.38 -2.82 16.25
CA ASN A 114 -0.09 -3.17 16.84
C ASN A 114 1.10 -2.44 16.22
N SER A 115 1.07 -2.20 14.90
CA SER A 115 2.22 -1.63 14.19
C SER A 115 2.11 -0.13 13.98
N MET A 116 0.90 0.40 13.83
CA MET A 116 0.65 1.80 13.44
C MET A 116 0.07 2.65 14.57
N SER A 117 -0.56 2.05 15.59
CA SER A 117 -1.05 2.80 16.75
C SER A 117 0.07 3.51 17.50
N PRO A 118 1.21 2.89 17.84
CA PRO A 118 2.26 3.59 18.57
C PRO A 118 2.77 4.85 17.85
N PRO A 119 3.18 5.90 18.59
CA PRO A 119 3.81 7.10 18.03
C PRO A 119 5.01 6.76 17.13
N ALA A 120 5.33 7.69 16.22
CA ALA A 120 6.48 7.54 15.34
C ALA A 120 7.78 7.28 16.13
N ASN A 121 8.54 6.29 15.67
CA ASN A 121 9.86 5.92 16.19
C ASN A 121 10.91 5.94 15.05
N ASP A 122 12.14 5.53 15.35
CA ASP A 122 13.24 5.53 14.37
C ASP A 122 13.01 4.61 13.16
N PHE A 123 12.10 3.64 13.28
CA PHE A 123 11.71 2.76 12.19
C PHE A 123 10.59 3.34 11.31
N ASP A 124 10.19 4.61 11.52
CA ASP A 124 9.11 5.23 10.75
C ASP A 124 9.45 5.45 9.26
N GLY A 125 8.72 4.73 8.42
CA GLY A 125 8.96 4.55 6.99
C GLY A 125 9.48 3.16 6.62
N ARG A 126 9.70 2.26 7.60
CA ARG A 126 10.20 0.89 7.40
C ARG A 126 9.35 -0.17 8.09
N GLN A 127 8.23 0.20 8.72
CA GLN A 127 7.38 -0.71 9.47
C GLN A 127 6.66 -1.73 8.56
N THR A 128 6.39 -1.35 7.32
CA THR A 128 5.58 -2.13 6.39
C THR A 128 6.43 -2.71 5.27
N PRO A 129 6.64 -4.04 5.25
CA PRO A 129 7.27 -4.74 4.13
C PRO A 129 6.69 -4.32 2.77
N VAL A 130 7.57 -4.14 1.79
CA VAL A 130 7.22 -3.92 0.39
C VAL A 130 7.14 -5.25 -0.37
N GLU A 131 6.62 -5.24 -1.60
CA GLU A 131 6.29 -6.44 -2.39
C GLU A 131 7.42 -7.44 -2.61
N ASP A 132 8.68 -6.98 -2.71
CA ASP A 132 9.86 -7.83 -2.87
C ASP A 132 10.29 -8.51 -1.55
N SER A 133 9.74 -8.08 -0.41
CA SER A 133 10.08 -8.63 0.89
C SER A 133 9.59 -10.06 1.06
N ALA A 134 10.44 -10.93 1.59
CA ALA A 134 10.06 -12.30 1.97
C ALA A 134 8.82 -12.34 2.91
N LYS A 135 8.64 -11.30 3.74
CA LYS A 135 7.57 -11.21 4.75
C LYS A 135 6.28 -10.56 4.24
N VAL A 136 6.22 -10.12 2.98
CA VAL A 136 5.02 -9.43 2.46
C VAL A 136 3.80 -10.35 2.42
N ASN A 137 2.62 -9.77 2.66
CA ASN A 137 1.32 -10.42 2.67
C ASN A 137 0.24 -9.40 2.28
N ALA A 138 -1.02 -9.83 2.18
CA ALA A 138 -2.11 -9.00 1.67
C ALA A 138 -2.39 -7.76 2.54
N VAL A 139 -2.15 -7.84 3.86
CA VAL A 139 -2.31 -6.69 4.76
C VAL A 139 -1.26 -5.61 4.44
N HIS A 140 -0.03 -5.99 4.12
CA HIS A 140 1.00 -5.01 3.74
C HIS A 140 0.68 -4.30 2.42
N PHE A 141 0.09 -5.03 1.45
CA PHE A 141 -0.41 -4.44 0.21
C PHE A 141 -1.51 -3.42 0.52
N ALA A 142 -2.50 -3.78 1.35
CA ALA A 142 -3.53 -2.87 1.80
C ALA A 142 -2.95 -1.62 2.47
N GLN A 143 -1.96 -1.78 3.35
CA GLN A 143 -1.32 -0.64 4.03
C GLN A 143 -0.64 0.34 3.06
N HIS A 144 0.09 -0.16 2.06
CA HIS A 144 0.71 0.71 1.07
C HIS A 144 -0.32 1.35 0.15
N ALA A 145 -1.33 0.61 -0.31
CA ALA A 145 -2.41 1.13 -1.15
C ALA A 145 -3.21 2.26 -0.47
N THR A 146 -3.38 2.16 0.86
CA THR A 146 -4.25 3.04 1.67
C THR A 146 -3.50 4.09 2.49
N ALA A 147 -2.20 4.26 2.21
CA ALA A 147 -1.33 5.18 2.95
C ALA A 147 -1.29 4.98 4.49
N SER A 148 -1.59 3.77 4.96
CA SER A 148 -1.48 3.37 6.37
C SER A 148 -0.21 2.56 6.67
N CYS A 149 0.83 2.73 5.83
CA CYS A 149 2.08 1.97 5.91
C CYS A 149 3.14 2.57 6.84
N CYS A 150 3.06 3.86 7.18
CA CYS A 150 3.89 4.53 8.18
C CYS A 150 3.20 5.81 8.71
N ARG A 151 3.70 6.38 9.81
CA ARG A 151 3.12 7.58 10.45
C ARG A 151 3.20 8.80 9.55
N LYS A 152 4.28 8.96 8.78
CA LYS A 152 4.38 10.05 7.78
C LYS A 152 3.28 9.97 6.73
N CYS A 153 2.89 8.76 6.28
CA CYS A 153 1.81 8.64 5.30
C CYS A 153 0.47 8.99 5.91
N MET A 154 0.19 8.51 7.12
CA MET A 154 -1.03 8.86 7.85
C MET A 154 -1.14 10.36 8.16
N GLU A 155 -0.02 11.03 8.44
CA GLU A 155 -0.02 12.48 8.69
C GLU A 155 -0.56 13.29 7.51
N TYR A 156 -0.06 13.08 6.29
CA TYR A 156 -0.49 13.93 5.16
C TYR A 156 -1.76 13.43 4.47
N TRP A 157 -2.01 12.11 4.44
CA TRP A 157 -3.23 11.57 3.81
C TRP A 157 -4.44 11.62 4.72
N HIS A 158 -4.25 11.31 6.01
CA HIS A 158 -5.34 11.08 6.96
C HIS A 158 -5.41 12.19 8.02
N GLY A 159 -4.50 13.17 8.02
CA GLY A 159 -4.47 14.22 9.04
C GLY A 159 -4.08 13.73 10.44
N ILE A 160 -3.71 12.45 10.58
CA ILE A 160 -3.43 11.81 11.88
C ILE A 160 -2.03 12.23 12.36
N PRO A 161 -1.89 12.93 13.51
CA PRO A 161 -0.60 13.43 13.99
C PRO A 161 0.44 12.33 14.25
N ARG A 162 1.69 12.52 13.79
CA ARG A 162 2.73 11.47 13.85
C ARG A 162 3.05 10.93 15.24
N TYR A 163 2.98 11.78 16.26
CA TYR A 163 3.48 11.49 17.62
C TYR A 163 2.36 11.21 18.63
N HIS A 164 1.17 10.87 18.15
CA HIS A 164 0.05 10.43 18.98
C HIS A 164 -0.29 8.98 18.70
N SER A 165 -0.76 8.30 19.74
CA SER A 165 -1.37 6.99 19.56
C SER A 165 -2.65 7.09 18.75
N LEU A 166 -2.93 6.09 17.91
CA LEU A 166 -4.21 6.06 17.19
C LEU A 166 -5.38 5.89 18.16
N THR A 167 -6.46 6.61 17.91
CA THR A 167 -7.77 6.42 18.54
C THR A 167 -8.49 5.18 17.98
N GLU A 168 -9.52 4.70 18.66
CA GLU A 168 -10.34 3.59 18.15
C GLU A 168 -11.04 3.93 16.84
N ASP A 169 -11.51 5.17 16.67
CA ASP A 169 -12.15 5.63 15.43
C ASP A 169 -11.16 5.66 14.27
N GLU A 170 -9.93 6.14 14.50
CA GLU A 170 -8.87 6.10 13.47
C GLU A 170 -8.47 4.66 13.11
N ILE A 171 -8.37 3.75 14.09
CA ILE A 171 -8.09 2.33 13.85
C ILE A 171 -9.23 1.72 13.02
N SER A 172 -10.47 1.98 13.39
CA SER A 172 -11.66 1.50 12.70
C SER A 172 -11.71 2.01 11.26
N TYR A 173 -11.51 3.32 11.04
CA TYR A 173 -11.48 3.94 9.73
C TYR A 173 -10.39 3.33 8.83
N LEU A 174 -9.14 3.26 9.32
CA LEU A 174 -8.03 2.70 8.55
C LEU A 174 -8.23 1.20 8.26
N SER A 175 -8.88 0.48 9.17
CA SER A 175 -9.20 -0.93 8.98
C SER A 175 -10.29 -1.12 7.92
N ARG A 176 -11.36 -0.30 7.95
CA ARG A 176 -12.40 -0.29 6.90
C ARG A 176 -11.78 0.03 5.54
N LEU A 177 -10.94 1.07 5.45
CA LEU A 177 -10.25 1.45 4.21
C LEU A 177 -9.34 0.31 3.70
N GLY A 178 -8.59 -0.35 4.59
CA GLY A 178 -7.81 -1.54 4.28
C GLY A 178 -8.66 -2.72 3.79
N MET A 179 -9.84 -2.93 4.39
CA MET A 179 -10.77 -3.96 3.95
C MET A 179 -11.43 -3.65 2.60
N ARG A 180 -11.65 -2.37 2.25
CA ARG A 180 -12.07 -1.99 0.89
C ARG A 180 -11.05 -2.43 -0.16
N PHE A 181 -9.76 -2.26 0.12
CA PHE A 181 -8.69 -2.81 -0.72
C PHE A 181 -8.78 -4.33 -0.84
N ILE A 182 -8.96 -5.04 0.29
CA ILE A 182 -9.06 -6.51 0.27
C ILE A 182 -10.25 -6.97 -0.56
N SER A 183 -11.43 -6.34 -0.43
CA SER A 183 -12.61 -6.71 -1.21
C SER A 183 -12.44 -6.51 -2.72
N GLU A 184 -11.76 -5.43 -3.14
CA GLU A 184 -11.56 -5.14 -4.57
C GLU A 184 -10.48 -6.04 -5.19
N ARG A 185 -9.40 -6.30 -4.44
CA ARG A 185 -8.22 -7.01 -4.97
C ARG A 185 -8.24 -8.51 -4.78
N PHE A 186 -9.07 -9.00 -3.86
CA PHE A 186 -9.27 -10.42 -3.59
C PHE A 186 -10.78 -10.73 -3.61
N PRO A 187 -11.47 -10.54 -4.75
CA PRO A 187 -12.94 -10.64 -4.80
C PRO A 187 -13.47 -12.08 -4.61
N LEU A 188 -12.59 -13.09 -4.63
CA LEU A 188 -12.95 -14.50 -4.55
C LEU A 188 -12.64 -15.13 -3.18
N LEU A 189 -12.36 -14.34 -2.15
CA LEU A 189 -12.14 -14.88 -0.80
C LEU A 189 -13.42 -15.54 -0.28
N THR A 190 -13.27 -16.75 0.28
CA THR A 190 -14.35 -17.38 1.05
C THR A 190 -14.49 -16.67 2.41
N GLU A 191 -15.66 -16.80 3.03
CA GLU A 191 -15.97 -16.14 4.31
C GLU A 191 -14.98 -16.49 5.43
N THR A 192 -14.68 -17.79 5.58
CA THR A 192 -13.86 -18.33 6.67
C THR A 192 -12.47 -18.80 6.22
N GLY A 193 -12.12 -18.56 4.96
CA GLY A 193 -10.88 -19.02 4.35
C GLY A 193 -10.96 -20.47 3.87
N GLU A 194 -9.92 -20.88 3.14
CA GLU A 194 -9.84 -22.22 2.55
C GLU A 194 -8.44 -22.83 2.68
N LYS A 195 -8.37 -24.15 2.56
CA LYS A 195 -7.09 -24.87 2.57
C LYS A 195 -6.36 -24.64 1.25
N VAL A 196 -5.34 -23.78 1.27
CA VAL A 196 -4.45 -23.56 0.11
C VAL A 196 -3.11 -24.25 0.33
N SER A 197 -2.78 -25.20 -0.56
CA SER A 197 -1.51 -25.93 -0.56
C SER A 197 -0.30 -24.99 -0.56
N PRO A 198 0.81 -25.35 0.13
CA PRO A 198 2.05 -24.59 0.05
C PRO A 198 2.60 -24.53 -1.37
N ILE A 199 3.26 -23.43 -1.73
CA ILE A 199 3.99 -23.31 -2.98
C ILE A 199 5.16 -24.31 -2.92
N ARG A 200 5.12 -25.36 -3.76
CA ARG A 200 6.27 -26.26 -3.93
C ARG A 200 7.32 -25.51 -4.75
N LYS A 201 8.56 -25.42 -4.28
CA LYS A 201 9.67 -25.02 -5.15
C LYS A 201 9.79 -26.08 -6.24
N ALA A 202 9.73 -25.69 -7.51
CA ALA A 202 10.11 -26.58 -8.60
C ALA A 202 11.53 -27.08 -8.31
N GLY A 203 11.66 -28.40 -8.10
CA GLY A 203 12.96 -29.01 -7.89
C GLY A 203 13.81 -28.78 -9.13
N LYS A 204 15.03 -28.26 -8.97
CA LYS A 204 16.04 -28.32 -10.02
C LYS A 204 16.20 -29.79 -10.38
N SER A 205 15.80 -30.19 -11.58
CA SER A 205 16.06 -31.52 -12.10
C SER A 205 17.57 -31.70 -12.17
N ASN A 206 18.11 -32.53 -11.29
CA ASN A 206 19.53 -32.84 -11.28
C ASN A 206 19.76 -33.90 -12.37
N THR A 207 19.92 -33.47 -13.63
CA THR A 207 20.40 -34.34 -14.69
C THR A 207 21.90 -34.50 -14.50
N LYS A 208 22.31 -35.53 -13.76
CA LYS A 208 23.67 -36.06 -13.82
C LYS A 208 23.73 -36.98 -15.04
N GLY A 209 24.40 -36.51 -16.09
CA GLY A 209 25.01 -37.36 -17.12
C GLY A 209 26.45 -37.64 -16.75
#